data_AF-A0A520F3T3-F1
#
_entry.id   AF-A0A520F3T3-F1
#
_cell.length_a   1.000
_cell.length_b   1.000
_cell.length_c   1.000
_cell.angle_alpha   90.00
_cell.angle_beta   90.00
_cell.angle_gamma   90.00
#
_symmetry.space_group_name_H-M   'P 1'
#
loop_
_entity.id
_entity.type
_entity.pdbx_description
1 polymer ?
#
loop_
_entity_poly.entity_id
_entity_poly.type
_entity_poly.pdbx_seq_one_letter_code
_entity_poly.pdbx_strand_id
1 'polypeptide(L)' 'MGQFVRRNTKHGYRTGQRAQIMMTAPSSDHDCWLVVYHDGETDVIPIDNDDTYSFRSEPVDWRR' A
#
# COMPACT_ATOMS: atom_id res chain seq x y z
N MET A 1 7.44 -13.49 1.02
CA MET A 1 7.53 -12.28 0.18
C MET A 1 6.32 -11.41 0.50
N GLY A 2 6.51 -10.15 0.87
CA GLY A 2 5.42 -9.24 1.24
C GLY A 2 4.74 -8.64 0.01
N GLN A 3 3.45 -8.28 0.13
CA GLN A 3 2.74 -7.51 -0.88
C GLN A 3 3.00 -6.01 -0.64
N PHE A 4 3.07 -5.23 -1.72
CA PHE A 4 3.33 -3.80 -1.64
C PHE A 4 2.37 -3.03 -2.51
N VAL A 5 2.03 -1.82 -2.07
CA VAL A 5 1.20 -0.87 -2.80
C VAL A 5 1.95 0.44 -2.97
N ARG A 6 1.65 1.15 -4.05
CA ARG A 6 2.05 2.54 -4.24
C ARG A 6 0.82 3.36 -4.55
N ARG A 7 0.51 4.34 -3.70
CA ARG A 7 -0.63 5.23 -3.89
C ARG A 7 -0.29 6.27 -4.95
N ASN A 8 -0.95 6.22 -6.10
CA ASN A 8 -0.76 7.19 -7.19
C ASN A 8 -1.69 8.41 -7.08
N THR A 9 -2.71 8.35 -6.22
CA THR A 9 -3.61 9.48 -5.93
C THR A 9 -2.94 10.51 -5.02
N LYS A 10 -3.23 11.81 -5.25
CA LYS A 10 -2.69 12.90 -4.42
C LYS A 10 -3.24 12.80 -3.00
N HIS A 11 -2.47 12.23 -2.09
CA HIS A 11 -2.76 12.15 -0.67
C HIS A 11 -1.57 12.64 0.15
N GLY A 12 -1.49 13.96 0.27
CA GLY A 12 -0.43 14.64 1.02
C GLY A 12 0.97 14.18 0.61
N TYR A 13 1.85 14.09 1.61
CA TYR A 13 3.27 13.75 1.44
C TYR A 13 3.53 12.24 1.18
N ARG A 14 2.49 11.39 1.30
CA ARG A 14 2.56 9.94 1.04
C ARG A 14 2.32 9.56 -0.42
N THR A 15 1.91 10.52 -1.25
CA THR A 15 1.71 10.34 -2.69
C THR A 15 2.98 9.77 -3.34
N GLY A 16 2.85 8.65 -4.05
CA GLY A 16 3.96 8.02 -4.77
C GLY A 16 4.93 7.20 -3.91
N GLN A 17 4.75 7.16 -2.58
CA GLN A 17 5.55 6.30 -1.71
C GLN A 17 5.07 4.83 -1.78
N ARG A 18 6.02 3.89 -1.72
CA ARG A 18 5.72 2.46 -1.58
C ARG A 18 5.49 2.14 -0.11
N ALA A 19 4.47 1.32 0.15
CA ALA A 19 4.16 0.79 1.47
C ALA A 19 3.95 -0.73 1.38
N GLN A 20 4.28 -1.45 2.45
CA GLN A 20 4.03 -2.88 2.55
C GLN A 20 2.62 -3.12 3.09
N ILE A 21 1.85 -3.98 2.42
CA ILE A 21 0.54 -4.41 2.90
C ILE A 21 0.75 -5.42 4.02
N MET A 22 0.21 -5.11 5.20
CA MET A 22 0.29 -5.95 6.38
C MET A 22 -0.92 -6.88 6.46
N MET A 23 -2.11 -6.34 6.21
CA MET A 23 -3.37 -7.09 6.20
C MET A 23 -4.45 -6.34 5.43
N THR A 24 -5.45 -7.10 4.99
CA THR A 24 -6.73 -6.55 4.51
C THR A 24 -7.72 -6.55 5.67
N ALA A 25 -8.43 -5.44 5.85
CA ALA A 25 -9.48 -5.29 6.84
C ALA A 25 -10.75 -4.77 6.17
N PRO A 26 -11.92 -5.34 6.48
CA PRO A 26 -13.19 -4.80 5.98
C PRO A 26 -13.48 -3.45 6.66
N SER A 27 -13.87 -2.46 5.85
CA SER A 27 -14.50 -1.22 6.29
C SER A 27 -15.94 -1.23 5.79
N SER A 28 -16.85 -0.50 6.44
CA SER A 28 -18.31 -0.60 6.26
C SER A 28 -18.80 -0.77 4.82
N ASP A 29 -18.13 -0.11 3.86
CA ASP A 29 -18.60 -0.01 2.47
C ASP A 29 -17.56 -0.53 1.46
N HIS A 30 -16.35 -0.90 1.92
CA HIS A 30 -15.22 -1.30 1.07
C HIS A 30 -14.12 -2.00 1.89
N ASP A 31 -13.30 -2.82 1.24
CA ASP A 31 -12.12 -3.38 1.89
C ASP A 31 -10.97 -2.35 1.91
N CYS A 32 -10.14 -2.41 2.95
CA CYS A 32 -8.98 -1.55 3.15
C CYS A 32 -7.71 -2.36 3.38
N TRP A 33 -6.56 -1.82 2.97
CA TRP A 33 -5.25 -2.31 3.36
C TRP A 33 -4.69 -1.50 4.53
N LEU A 34 -4.25 -2.20 5.58
CA LEU A 34 -3.32 -1.64 6.54
C LEU A 34 -1.92 -1.75 5.93
N VAL A 35 -1.23 -0.62 5.80
CA VAL A 35 0.11 -0.56 5.21
C VAL A 35 1.13 0.03 6.17
N VAL A 36 2.40 -0.34 5.99
CA VAL A 36 3.53 0.25 6.71
C VAL A 36 4.54 0.85 5.72
N TYR A 37 4.98 2.07 6.00
CA TYR A 37 5.98 2.81 5.22
C TYR A 37 7.40 2.52 5.73
N HIS A 38 8.40 2.94 4.96
CA HIS A 38 9.82 2.72 5.30
C HIS A 38 10.26 3.46 6.58
N ASP A 39 9.60 4.56 6.93
CA ASP A 39 9.83 5.27 8.19
C ASP A 39 9.12 4.62 9.39
N GLY A 40 8.40 3.52 9.16
CA GLY A 40 7.69 2.78 10.19
C GLY A 40 6.28 3.32 10.49
N GLU A 41 5.86 4.42 9.84
CA GLU A 41 4.49 4.89 9.98
C GLU A 41 3.50 3.95 9.28
N THR A 42 2.28 3.88 9.82
CA THR A 42 1.20 3.05 9.29
C THR A 42 0.06 3.90 8.76
N ASP A 43 -0.58 3.44 7.71
CA ASP A 43 -1.75 4.11 7.11
C ASP A 43 -2.78 3.07 6.63
N VAL A 44 -4.01 3.52 6.39
CA VAL A 44 -5.11 2.70 5.88
C VAL A 44 -5.51 3.21 4.50
N ILE A 45 -5.39 2.33 3.49
CA ILE A 45 -5.66 2.66 2.10
C ILE A 45 -6.91 1.89 1.64
N PRO A 46 -7.97 2.57 1.17
CA PRO A 46 -9.14 1.90 0.60
C PRO A 46 -8.73 1.15 -0.69
N ILE A 47 -9.25 -0.05 -0.84
CA ILE A 47 -9.08 -0.85 -2.06
C ILE A 47 -10.11 -0.35 -3.08
N ASP A 48 -9.77 0.74 -3.78
CA ASP A 48 -10.58 1.20 -4.91
C ASP A 48 -10.35 0.27 -6.11
N ASN A 49 -11.44 -0.28 -6.66
CA ASN A 49 -11.41 -1.14 -7.85
C ASN A 49 -11.06 -0.38 -9.15
N ASP A 50 -11.03 0.96 -9.12
CA ASP A 50 -10.68 1.81 -10.26
C ASP A 50 -9.16 2.05 -10.34
N ASP A 51 -8.47 1.11 -10.99
CA ASP A 51 -7.31 1.30 -11.88
C ASP A 51 -6.06 2.09 -11.41
N THR A 52 -5.93 2.49 -10.14
CA THR A 52 -4.79 3.33 -9.70
C THR A 52 -3.71 2.60 -8.92
N TYR A 53 -3.87 1.30 -8.63
CA TYR A 53 -2.90 0.51 -7.89
C TYR A 53 -2.12 -0.44 -8.80
N SER A 54 -0.83 -0.16 -9.00
CA SER A 54 0.07 -1.11 -9.67
C SER A 54 0.71 -2.02 -8.63
N PHE A 55 0.25 -3.27 -8.58
CA PHE A 55 0.98 -4.36 -7.93
C PHE A 55 2.29 -4.56 -8.67
N ARG A 56 3.38 -3.98 -8.14
CA ARG A 56 4.73 -4.24 -8.64
C ARG A 56 5.38 -5.26 -7.75
N SER A 57 5.16 -6.53 -8.05
CA SER A 57 6.11 -7.57 -7.67
C SER A 57 7.02 -7.84 -8.87
N GLU A 58 8.22 -7.27 -8.81
CA GLU A 58 9.40 -8.13 -8.82
C GLU A 58 10.09 -7.95 -7.47
N PRO A 59 10.54 -9.04 -6.83
CA PRO A 59 11.12 -9.00 -5.50
C PRO A 59 12.48 -8.32 -5.58
N VAL A 60 12.63 -7.14 -4.97
CA VAL A 60 13.95 -6.53 -4.81
C VAL A 60 14.61 -7.18 -3.60
N ASP A 61 15.77 -7.79 -3.85
CA ASP A 61 16.62 -8.46 -2.87
C ASP A 61 16.72 -7.68 -1.55
N TRP A 62 16.14 -8.26 -0.52
CA TRP A 62 16.16 -7.79 0.86
C TRP A 62 17.48 -8.17 1.56
N ARG A 63 18.59 -8.32 0.82
CA ARG A 63 19.90 -8.60 1.38
C ARG A 63 20.91 -7.56 0.91
N ARG A 64 21.36 -6.82 1.92
CA ARG A 64 22.58 -6.03 2.09
C ARG A 64 23.74 -6.37 1.17
#